data_AF-A0A8T5P192-F1
#
_entry.id   AF-A0A8T5P192-F1
#
_cell.length_a   1.000
_cell.length_b   1.000
_cell.length_c   1.000
_cell.angle_alpha   90.00
_cell.angle_beta   90.00
_cell.angle_gamma   90.00
#
_symmetry.space_group_name_H-M   'P 1'
#
loop_
_entity.id
_entity.type
_entity.pdbx_description
1 polymer ?
#
loop_
_entity_poly.entity_id
_entity_poly.type
_entity_poly.pdbx_seq_one_letter_code
_entity_poly.pdbx_strand_id
1 'polypeptide(L)'
;MGCIDEMNYEILLPNSSFKECADFIKKKFREIHYVPAGFRIFGIYLIGVSPIPIAVDGDDVILPYIKPCHGSFVLRIPGKEEAVRLRAGENK
;
A
#
# COMPACT_ATOMS: atom_id res chain seq x y z
N MET A 1 4.11 11.90 -13.56
CA MET A 1 3.20 10.75 -13.53
C MET A 1 3.98 9.64 -12.84
N GLY A 2 3.63 9.25 -11.62
CA GLY A 2 4.28 8.10 -10.98
C GLY A 2 3.66 6.82 -11.52
N CYS A 3 4.44 5.98 -12.20
CA CYS A 3 3.97 4.70 -12.67
C CYS A 3 4.50 3.62 -11.72
N ILE A 4 3.61 2.94 -10.98
CA ILE A 4 4.03 1.81 -10.14
C ILE A 4 4.67 0.70 -10.99
N ASP A 5 4.24 0.54 -12.24
CA ASP A 5 4.78 -0.47 -13.15
C ASP A 5 6.26 -0.22 -13.51
N GLU A 6 6.79 0.98 -13.28
CA GLU A 6 8.20 1.33 -13.49
C GLU A 6 9.04 1.24 -12.19
N MET A 7 8.40 0.95 -11.06
CA MET A 7 9.08 0.83 -9.77
C MET A 7 9.58 -0.60 -9.55
N ASN A 8 10.65 -0.74 -8.76
CA ASN A 8 11.04 -2.04 -8.25
C ASN A 8 10.04 -2.46 -7.16
N TYR A 9 9.14 -3.39 -7.45
CA TYR A 9 8.16 -3.90 -6.48
C TYR A 9 8.12 -5.42 -6.48
N GLU A 10 7.74 -5.98 -5.33
CA GLU A 10 7.43 -7.40 -5.15
C GLU A 10 5.92 -7.55 -4.97
N ILE A 11 5.31 -8.54 -5.64
CA ILE A 11 3.91 -8.91 -5.42
C ILE A 11 3.86 -9.95 -4.29
N LEU A 12 3.29 -9.58 -3.14
CA LEU A 12 3.14 -10.46 -1.98
C LEU A 12 1.85 -11.28 -2.02
N LEU A 13 0.79 -10.73 -2.65
CA LEU A 13 -0.49 -11.40 -2.84
C LEU A 13 -1.10 -10.97 -4.19
N PRO A 14 -1.20 -11.87 -5.18
CA PRO A 14 -1.82 -11.56 -6.47
C PRO A 14 -3.33 -11.81 -6.48
N ASN A 15 -4.04 -11.15 -7.41
CA ASN A 15 -5.41 -11.44 -7.85
C ASN A 15 -6.40 -11.79 -6.71
N SER A 16 -6.52 -10.88 -5.74
CA SER A 16 -7.35 -11.05 -4.56
C SER A 16 -8.40 -9.94 -4.45
N SER A 17 -9.38 -10.12 -3.56
CA SER A 17 -10.32 -9.05 -3.19
C SER A 17 -9.65 -8.00 -2.30
N PHE A 18 -10.19 -6.78 -2.28
CA PHE A 18 -9.71 -5.73 -1.38
C PHE A 18 -9.70 -6.16 0.09
N LYS A 19 -10.72 -6.93 0.51
CA LYS A 19 -10.83 -7.46 1.87
C LYS A 19 -9.67 -8.42 2.19
N GLU A 20 -9.35 -9.33 1.28
CA GLU A 20 -8.24 -10.27 1.45
C GLU A 20 -6.89 -9.54 1.49
N CYS A 21 -6.68 -8.54 0.63
CA CYS A 21 -5.48 -7.71 0.69
C CYS A 21 -5.34 -7.00 2.04
N ALA A 22 -6.42 -6.39 2.53
CA ALA A 22 -6.44 -5.72 3.83
C ALA A 22 -6.17 -6.70 4.98
N ASP A 23 -6.81 -7.87 4.97
CA ASP A 23 -6.63 -8.89 6.01
C ASP A 23 -5.22 -9.50 5.96
N PHE A 24 -4.64 -9.69 4.78
CA PHE A 24 -3.27 -10.14 4.61
C PHE A 24 -2.28 -9.17 5.26
N ILE A 25 -2.41 -7.88 4.98
CA ILE A 25 -1.55 -6.84 5.56
C ILE A 25 -1.68 -6.84 7.09
N LYS A 26 -2.92 -6.85 7.60
CA LYS A 26 -3.20 -6.83 9.04
C LYS A 26 -2.65 -8.03 9.80
N LYS A 27 -2.60 -9.20 9.17
CA LYS A 27 -2.16 -10.46 9.81
C LYS A 27 -0.65 -10.66 9.74
N LYS A 28 0.01 -10.24 8.65
CA LYS A 28 1.43 -10.49 8.42
C LYS A 28 2.35 -9.41 8.99
N PHE A 29 1.90 -8.16 9.04
CA PHE A 29 2.75 -7.03 9.43
C PHE A 29 2.35 -6.45 10.78
N ARG A 30 3.32 -5.87 11.48
CA ARG A 30 3.13 -5.31 12.82
C ARG A 30 2.90 -3.81 12.80
N GLU A 31 3.67 -3.09 11.98
CA GLU A 31 3.57 -1.65 11.86
C GLU A 31 2.58 -1.29 10.75
N ILE A 32 1.33 -0.98 11.14
CA ILE A 32 0.23 -0.70 10.22
C ILE A 32 -0.24 0.74 10.40
N HIS A 33 -0.37 1.44 9.27
CA HIS A 33 -0.87 2.79 9.16
C HIS A 33 -2.17 2.77 8.36
N TYR A 34 -3.21 3.41 8.88
CA TYR A 34 -4.52 3.48 8.24
C TYR A 34 -4.67 4.82 7.53
N VAL A 35 -4.87 4.78 6.22
CA VAL A 35 -5.01 6.00 5.40
C VAL A 35 -6.40 6.07 4.75
N PRO A 36 -6.89 7.28 4.42
CA PRO A 36 -8.14 7.40 3.66
C PRO A 36 -7.96 6.92 2.20
N ALA A 37 -9.06 6.52 1.57
CA ALA A 37 -9.14 6.38 0.12
C ALA A 37 -8.80 7.73 -0.55
N GLY A 38 -8.04 7.69 -1.63
CA GLY A 38 -7.47 8.89 -2.24
C GLY A 38 -6.20 9.38 -1.54
N PHE A 39 -5.63 8.65 -0.58
CA PHE A 39 -4.29 8.96 -0.07
C PHE A 39 -3.25 8.83 -1.18
N ARG A 40 -2.35 9.81 -1.28
CA ARG A 40 -1.31 9.85 -2.31
C ARG A 40 -0.01 9.28 -1.77
N ILE A 41 0.52 8.24 -2.40
CA ILE A 41 1.79 7.59 -2.04
C ILE A 41 2.53 7.13 -3.30
N PHE A 42 3.85 7.26 -3.34
CA PHE A 42 4.65 6.93 -4.55
C PHE A 42 4.15 7.62 -5.83
N GLY A 43 3.58 8.82 -5.68
CA GLY A 43 3.01 9.57 -6.80
C GLY A 43 1.68 9.04 -7.35
N ILE A 44 1.09 8.00 -6.77
CA ILE A 44 -0.24 7.47 -7.15
C ILE A 44 -1.28 7.72 -6.05
N TYR A 45 -2.55 7.64 -6.43
CA TYR A 45 -3.67 7.69 -5.48
C TYR A 45 -4.17 6.29 -5.16
N LEU A 46 -4.28 5.96 -3.88
CA LEU A 46 -4.83 4.67 -3.45
C LEU A 46 -6.34 4.63 -3.65
N ILE A 47 -6.78 3.63 -4.38
CA ILE A 47 -8.18 3.31 -4.63
C ILE A 47 -8.57 2.17 -3.69
N GLY A 48 -9.74 2.24 -3.07
CA GLY A 48 -10.22 1.22 -2.14
C GLY A 48 -11.26 1.75 -1.18
N VAL A 49 -11.60 0.94 -0.17
CA VAL A 49 -12.55 1.31 0.88
C VAL A 49 -11.80 1.83 2.09
N SER A 50 -12.09 3.06 2.51
CA SER A 50 -11.52 3.65 3.72
C SER A 50 -11.94 2.91 4.99
N PRO A 51 -11.07 2.82 6.01
CA PRO A 51 -9.64 3.13 5.99
C PRO A 51 -8.81 2.01 5.34
N ILE A 52 -7.89 2.38 4.46
CA ILE A 52 -7.00 1.46 3.75
C ILE A 52 -5.78 1.15 4.64
N PRO A 53 -5.52 -0.12 5.00
CA PRO A 53 -4.33 -0.48 5.76
C PRO A 53 -3.09 -0.51 4.84
N ILE A 54 -2.06 0.22 5.23
CA ILE A 54 -0.71 0.15 4.67
C ILE A 54 0.21 -0.33 5.79
N ALA A 55 1.22 -1.13 5.49
CA ALA A 55 2.25 -1.49 6.46
C ALA A 55 3.61 -0.94 6.07
N VAL A 56 4.47 -0.77 7.07
CA VAL A 56 5.89 -0.48 6.88
C VAL A 56 6.68 -1.66 7.43
N ASP A 57 7.63 -2.16 6.63
CA ASP A 57 8.52 -3.27 6.99
C ASP A 57 9.96 -2.83 6.72
N GLY A 58 10.64 -2.32 7.76
CA GLY A 58 11.93 -1.65 7.61
C GLY A 58 11.82 -0.34 6.84
N ASP A 59 12.41 -0.32 5.64
CA ASP A 59 12.38 0.79 4.67
C ASP A 59 11.38 0.54 3.52
N ASP A 60 10.67 -0.59 3.54
CA ASP A 60 9.70 -0.95 2.53
C ASP A 60 8.28 -0.58 2.96
N VAL A 61 7.46 -0.22 1.99
CA VAL A 61 6.03 0.04 2.18
C VAL A 61 5.21 -1.07 1.53
N ILE A 62 4.25 -1.59 2.28
CA ILE A 62 3.35 -2.65 1.84
C ILE A 62 1.94 -2.08 1.74
N LEU A 63 1.37 -2.11 0.54
CA LEU A 63 0.08 -1.49 0.26
C LEU A 63 -0.80 -2.35 -0.65
N PRO A 64 -2.13 -2.25 -0.51
CA PRO A 64 -3.05 -2.80 -1.50
C PRO A 64 -3.05 -1.92 -2.75
N TYR A 65 -2.93 -2.54 -3.92
CA TYR A 65 -2.98 -1.87 -5.20
C TYR A 65 -4.04 -2.50 -6.09
N ILE A 66 -5.00 -1.69 -6.56
CA ILE A 66 -6.13 -2.15 -7.35
C ILE A 66 -5.89 -1.81 -8.82
N LYS A 67 -5.77 -2.84 -9.66
CA LYS A 67 -5.85 -2.69 -11.12
C LYS A 67 -7.27 -3.03 -11.57
N PRO A 68 -8.03 -2.11 -12.20
CA PRO A 68 -9.42 -2.35 -12.58
C PRO A 68 -9.59 -3.53 -13.56
N CYS A 69 -8.55 -3.84 -14.33
CA CYS A 69 -8.53 -4.93 -15.30
C CYS A 69 -8.02 -6.28 -14.75
N HIS A 70 -7.29 -6.29 -13.63
CA HIS A 70 -6.59 -7.51 -13.15
C HIS A 70 -6.82 -7.84 -11.67
N GLY A 71 -7.67 -7.07 -10.97
CA GLY A 71 -8.00 -7.31 -9.56
C GLY A 71 -7.12 -6.52 -8.58
N SER A 72 -7.12 -6.94 -7.31
CA SER A 72 -6.33 -6.30 -6.25
C SER A 72 -5.09 -7.12 -5.92
N PHE A 73 -4.02 -6.41 -5.60
CA PHE A 73 -2.70 -6.95 -5.29
C PHE A 73 -2.24 -6.40 -3.95
N VAL A 74 -1.38 -7.12 -3.25
CA VAL A 74 -0.54 -6.54 -2.19
C VAL A 74 0.86 -6.41 -2.75
N LEU A 75 1.37 -5.18 -2.78
CA LEU A 75 2.70 -4.86 -3.26
C LEU A 75 3.61 -4.52 -2.07
N ARG A 76 4.87 -4.91 -2.17
CA ARG A 76 5.98 -4.38 -1.36
C ARG A 76 6.84 -3.50 -2.26
N ILE A 77 7.07 -2.27 -1.85
CA ILE A 77 7.80 -1.26 -2.62
C ILE A 77 8.88 -0.66 -1.72
N PRO A 78 10.17 -0.73 -2.09
CA PRO A 78 11.23 -0.01 -1.40
C PRO A 78 10.98 1.50 -1.44
N GLY A 79 10.96 2.14 -0.28
CA GLY A 79 10.43 3.49 -0.17
C GLY A 79 10.73 4.16 1.15
N LYS A 80 12.02 4.29 1.49
CA LYS A 80 12.46 4.84 2.78
C LYS A 80 11.80 6.19 3.12
N GLU A 81 11.69 7.09 2.14
CA GLU A 81 11.07 8.40 2.33
C GLU A 81 9.58 8.28 2.67
N GLU A 82 8.85 7.40 1.98
CA GLU A 82 7.43 7.15 2.23
C GLU A 82 7.21 6.43 3.56
N ALA A 83 8.08 5.49 3.92
CA ALA A 83 8.07 4.83 5.23
C ALA A 83 8.26 5.84 6.38
N VAL A 84 9.21 6.77 6.24
CA VAL A 84 9.40 7.87 7.20
C VAL A 84 8.19 8.79 7.24
N ARG A 85 7.61 9.13 6.08
CA ARG A 85 6.42 9.99 5.99
C ARG A 85 5.20 9.36 6.68
N LEU A 86 4.96 8.07 6.49
CA LEU A 86 3.90 7.32 7.17
C LEU A 86 4.11 7.33 8.70
N ARG A 87 5.34 7.09 9.17
CA ARG A 87 5.69 7.14 10.60
C ARG A 87 5.54 8.52 11.22
N ALA A 88 5.82 9.57 10.46
CA ALA A 88 5.67 10.95 10.92
C ALA A 88 4.20 11.35 11.13
N GLY A 89 3.25 10.56 10.59
CA GLY A 89 1.81 10.80 10.71
C GLY A 89 1.42 12.08 9.97
N GLU A 90 1.25 12.00 8.65
CA GLU A 90 0.56 13.06 7.90
C GLU A 90 -0.93 13.08 8.27
N ASN A 91 -1.23 13.67 9.43
CA ASN A 91 -2.52 14.26 9.77
C ASN A 91 -2.58 15.66 9.15
N LYS A 92 -2.87 15.77 7.85
CA LYS A 92 -3.40 17.01 7.26
C LYS A 92 -4.40 16.70 6.15
#